data_AF-A0A7S2ICA3-F1
#
_entry.id   AF-A0A7S2ICA3-F1
#
_cell.length_a   1.000
_cell.length_b   1.000
_cell.length_c   1.000
_cell.angle_alpha   90.00
_cell.angle_beta   90.00
_cell.angle_gamma   90.00
#
_symmetry.space_group_name_H-M   'P 1'
#
loop_
_entity.id
_entity.type
_entity.pdbx_description
1 polymer ?
#
loop_
_entity_poly.entity_id
_entity_poly.type
_entity_poly.pdbx_seq_one_letter_code
_entity_poly.pdbx_strand_id
1 'polypeptide(L)'
;GVLPSKQYSRKDNVDQLSKIVSVLGTDDFVPYCHKCNVQLTPEIEASIAKHMSRHNPTGCRRPWPTLLSPSCPRPSQEGMDLLDRLLVYDHDIRFTAREAMAHPFFDEVREEVKMEIQRRCNQQKNQQPMKWEQPWRQYNG
;
A
#
# COMPACT_ATOMS: atom_id res chain seq x y z
N GLY A 1 19.46 -24.90 14.40
CA GLY A 1 18.25 -25.45 13.76
C GLY A 1 17.96 -24.60 12.54
N VAL A 2 18.08 -25.16 11.35
CA VAL A 2 17.79 -24.45 10.09
C VAL A 2 16.27 -24.41 9.94
N LEU A 3 15.70 -23.21 9.86
CA LEU A 3 14.27 -23.02 9.60
C LEU A 3 13.90 -23.71 8.29
N PRO A 4 12.77 -24.44 8.21
CA PRO A 4 12.37 -25.08 6.97
C PRO A 4 12.10 -24.01 5.92
N SER A 5 12.89 -24.04 4.85
CA SER A 5 12.66 -23.26 3.64
C SER A 5 11.30 -23.67 3.08
N LYS A 6 10.29 -22.82 3.28
CA LYS A 6 8.99 -22.96 2.61
C LYS A 6 9.23 -22.92 1.10
N GLN A 7 9.28 -24.08 0.47
CA GLN A 7 9.14 -24.19 -0.97
C GLN A 7 7.68 -23.89 -1.29
N TYR A 8 7.39 -22.69 -1.77
CA TYR A 8 6.09 -22.36 -2.33
C TYR A 8 5.91 -23.22 -3.59
N SER A 9 4.97 -24.17 -3.56
CA SER A 9 4.73 -25.04 -4.69
C SER A 9 4.05 -24.26 -5.83
N ARG A 10 4.27 -24.67 -7.08
CA ARG A 10 3.56 -24.11 -8.25
C ARG A 10 2.05 -24.10 -8.04
N LYS A 11 1.51 -25.13 -7.38
CA LYS A 11 0.09 -25.24 -7.07
C LYS A 11 -0.40 -24.10 -6.17
N ASP A 12 0.40 -23.72 -5.17
CA ASP A 12 0.06 -22.64 -4.23
C ASP A 12 0.05 -21.29 -4.94
N ASN A 13 0.96 -21.07 -5.89
CA ASN A 13 1.02 -19.83 -6.67
C ASN A 13 -0.18 -19.70 -7.62
N VAL A 14 -0.61 -20.80 -8.25
CA VAL A 14 -1.82 -20.82 -9.09
C VAL A 14 -3.06 -20.54 -8.24
N ASP A 15 -3.16 -21.16 -7.06
CA ASP A 15 -4.27 -20.90 -6.13
C ASP A 15 -4.29 -19.45 -5.64
N GLN A 16 -3.12 -18.84 -5.41
CA GLN A 16 -3.01 -17.43 -5.06
C GLN A 16 -3.50 -16.54 -6.20
N LEU A 17 -3.09 -16.79 -7.44
CA LEU A 17 -3.57 -16.03 -8.60
C LEU A 17 -5.09 -16.14 -8.75
N SER A 18 -5.63 -17.36 -8.64
CA SER A 18 -7.08 -17.59 -8.69
C SER A 18 -7.85 -16.80 -7.62
N LYS A 19 -7.30 -16.67 -6.40
CA LYS A 19 -7.89 -15.85 -5.33
C LYS A 19 -7.82 -14.35 -5.62
N ILE A 20 -6.73 -13.88 -6.22
CA ILE A 20 -6.61 -12.48 -6.62
C ILE A 20 -7.65 -12.17 -7.70
N VAL A 21 -7.78 -13.05 -8.71
CA VAL A 21 -8.77 -12.90 -9.79
C VAL A 21 -10.21 -12.98 -9.28
N SER A 22 -10.50 -13.79 -8.26
CA SER A 22 -11.85 -13.78 -7.67
C SER A 22 -12.19 -12.51 -6.90
N VAL A 23 -11.20 -11.75 -6.46
CA VAL A 23 -11.42 -10.46 -5.78
C VAL A 23 -11.47 -9.31 -6.80
N LEU A 24 -10.45 -9.18 -7.64
CA LEU A 24 -10.32 -8.06 -8.56
C LEU A 24 -11.17 -8.22 -9.83
N GLY A 25 -11.60 -9.44 -10.14
CA GLY A 25 -12.38 -9.75 -11.33
C GLY A 25 -11.52 -9.99 -12.57
N THR A 26 -12.20 -10.33 -13.66
CA THR A 26 -11.58 -10.62 -14.97
C THR A 26 -11.56 -9.41 -15.91
N ASP A 27 -12.39 -8.40 -15.63
CA ASP A 27 -12.57 -7.22 -16.50
C ASP A 27 -11.25 -6.47 -16.73
N ASP A 28 -10.44 -6.32 -15.68
CA ASP A 28 -9.11 -5.68 -15.75
C ASP A 28 -7.98 -6.70 -15.99
N PHE A 29 -8.20 -7.97 -15.63
CA PHE A 29 -7.20 -9.03 -15.74
C PHE A 29 -6.90 -9.40 -17.19
N VAL A 30 -7.95 -9.58 -18.01
CA VAL A 30 -7.79 -9.99 -19.42
C VAL A 30 -7.04 -8.92 -20.23
N PRO A 31 -7.41 -7.62 -20.17
CA PRO A 31 -6.63 -6.56 -20.81
C PRO A 31 -5.17 -6.51 -20.34
N TYR A 32 -4.91 -6.73 -19.05
CA TYR A 32 -3.56 -6.77 -18.52
C TYR A 32 -2.72 -7.92 -19.09
N CYS A 33 -3.29 -9.13 -19.18
CA CYS A 33 -2.63 -10.27 -19.82
C CYS A 33 -2.27 -9.97 -21.29
N HIS A 34 -3.19 -9.33 -22.03
CA HIS A 34 -2.92 -8.92 -23.41
C HIS A 34 -1.82 -7.85 -23.48
N LYS A 35 -1.87 -6.82 -22.63
CA LYS A 35 -0.87 -5.73 -22.57
C LYS A 35 0.55 -6.27 -22.33
N CYS A 36 0.68 -7.23 -21.42
CA CYS A 36 1.98 -7.81 -21.06
C CYS A 36 2.35 -9.04 -21.91
N ASN A 37 1.56 -9.42 -22.90
CA ASN A 37 1.72 -10.64 -23.70
C ASN A 37 1.91 -11.91 -22.82
N VAL A 38 1.14 -12.00 -21.75
CA VAL A 38 1.15 -13.14 -20.83
C VAL A 38 0.23 -14.22 -21.36
N GLN A 39 0.80 -15.37 -21.72
CA GLN A 39 0.06 -16.55 -22.14
C GLN A 39 -0.25 -17.42 -20.92
N LEU A 40 -1.54 -17.58 -20.60
CA LEU A 40 -1.97 -18.48 -19.54
C LEU A 40 -2.00 -19.91 -20.09
N THR A 41 -1.50 -20.88 -19.32
CA THR A 41 -1.65 -22.28 -19.71
C THR A 41 -3.10 -22.72 -19.49
N PRO A 42 -3.63 -23.68 -20.27
CA PRO A 42 -5.00 -24.18 -20.09
C PRO A 42 -5.29 -24.67 -18.66
N GLU A 43 -4.29 -25.18 -17.95
CA GLU A 43 -4.39 -25.59 -16.55
C GLU A 43 -4.65 -24.40 -15.61
N ILE A 44 -3.95 -23.28 -15.81
CA ILE A 44 -4.12 -22.06 -15.02
C ILE A 44 -5.48 -21.44 -15.31
N GLU A 45 -5.87 -21.35 -16.59
CA GLU A 45 -7.19 -20.85 -17.00
C GLU A 45 -8.32 -21.67 -16.39
N ALA A 46 -8.22 -22.99 -16.41
CA ALA A 46 -9.20 -23.88 -15.79
C ALA A 46 -9.28 -23.68 -14.27
N SER A 47 -8.13 -23.46 -13.59
CA SER A 47 -8.10 -23.18 -12.15
C SER A 47 -8.76 -21.84 -11.82
N ILE A 48 -8.45 -20.78 -12.57
CA ILE A 48 -9.05 -19.46 -12.41
C ILE A 48 -10.56 -19.54 -12.67
N ALA A 49 -10.99 -20.15 -13.77
CA ALA A 49 -12.41 -20.29 -14.12
C ALA A 49 -13.20 -21.09 -13.07
N LYS A 50 -12.61 -22.17 -12.53
CA LYS A 50 -13.20 -22.94 -11.44
C LYS A 50 -13.35 -22.12 -10.16
N HIS A 51 -12.38 -21.28 -9.83
CA HIS A 51 -12.44 -20.45 -8.63
C HIS A 51 -13.43 -19.28 -8.80
N MET A 52 -13.42 -18.64 -9.97
CA MET A 52 -14.35 -17.57 -10.36
C MET A 52 -15.80 -18.03 -10.31
N SER A 53 -16.13 -19.15 -10.96
CA SER A 53 -17.50 -19.68 -10.97
C SER A 53 -18.06 -19.95 -9.57
N ARG A 54 -17.21 -20.21 -8.58
CA ARG A 54 -17.61 -20.46 -7.18
C ARG A 54 -17.69 -19.19 -6.33
N HIS A 55 -16.80 -18.23 -6.54
CA HIS A 55 -16.60 -17.10 -5.62
C HIS A 55 -16.95 -15.73 -6.21
N ASN A 56 -16.95 -15.60 -7.54
CA ASN A 56 -17.24 -14.36 -8.26
C ASN A 56 -17.73 -14.67 -9.69
N PRO A 57 -18.98 -15.16 -9.85
CA PRO A 57 -19.50 -15.55 -11.16
C PRO A 57 -19.77 -14.34 -12.08
N THR A 58 -19.82 -13.13 -11.54
CA THR A 58 -20.09 -11.90 -12.32
C THR A 58 -18.88 -11.42 -13.10
N GLY A 59 -17.66 -11.86 -12.77
CA GLY A 59 -16.44 -11.36 -13.42
C GLY A 59 -16.00 -9.96 -12.98
N CYS A 60 -16.89 -9.16 -12.39
CA CYS A 60 -16.59 -7.82 -11.91
C CYS A 60 -15.78 -7.81 -10.60
N ARG A 61 -15.04 -6.71 -10.37
CA ARG A 61 -14.34 -6.45 -9.10
C ARG A 61 -15.32 -6.47 -7.92
N ARG A 62 -14.97 -7.21 -6.87
CA ARG A 62 -15.77 -7.26 -5.65
C ARG A 62 -15.56 -5.99 -4.83
N PRO A 63 -16.63 -5.33 -4.35
CA PRO A 63 -16.47 -4.17 -3.48
C PRO A 63 -15.76 -4.56 -2.17
N TRP A 64 -14.81 -3.73 -1.71
CA TRP A 64 -14.05 -3.96 -0.47
C TRP A 64 -14.90 -4.31 0.75
N PRO A 65 -16.04 -3.65 1.02
CA PRO A 65 -16.86 -3.97 2.17
C PRO A 65 -17.34 -5.43 2.20
N THR A 66 -17.49 -6.08 1.04
CA THR A 66 -17.92 -7.47 0.94
C THR A 66 -16.84 -8.49 1.32
N LEU A 67 -15.60 -8.04 1.47
CA LEU A 67 -14.43 -8.86 1.79
C LEU A 67 -14.06 -8.80 3.28
N LEU A 68 -14.69 -7.90 4.03
CA LEU A 68 -14.39 -7.67 5.44
C LEU A 68 -15.13 -8.68 6.33
N SER A 69 -14.45 -9.11 7.39
CA SER A 69 -15.09 -9.85 8.47
C SER A 69 -16.06 -8.93 9.24
N PRO A 70 -17.16 -9.46 9.81
CA PRO A 70 -18.04 -8.68 10.69
C PRO A 70 -17.34 -8.03 11.89
N SER A 71 -16.18 -8.58 12.30
CA SER A 71 -15.35 -8.05 13.38
C SER A 71 -14.40 -6.92 12.95
N CYS A 72 -14.25 -6.67 11.65
CA CYS A 72 -13.38 -5.60 11.15
C CYS A 72 -14.05 -4.22 11.37
N PRO A 73 -13.30 -3.22 11.85
CA PRO A 73 -13.77 -1.84 11.82
C PRO A 73 -14.15 -1.44 10.39
N ARG A 74 -15.18 -0.61 10.26
CA ARG A 74 -15.60 -0.09 8.95
C ARG A 74 -14.47 0.78 8.39
N PRO A 75 -13.92 0.50 7.20
CA PRO A 75 -12.86 1.33 6.64
C PRO A 75 -13.42 2.70 6.26
N SER A 76 -12.56 3.72 6.31
CA SER A 76 -12.87 5.02 5.73
C SER A 76 -12.96 4.93 4.21
N GLN A 77 -13.66 5.90 3.60
CA GLN A 77 -13.80 5.96 2.15
C GLN A 77 -12.44 6.19 1.48
N GLU A 78 -11.59 7.03 2.07
CA GLU A 78 -10.23 7.31 1.64
C GLU A 78 -9.34 6.07 1.75
N GLY A 79 -9.54 5.23 2.76
CA GLY A 79 -8.81 3.97 2.91
C GLY A 79 -9.16 2.97 1.80
N MET A 80 -10.44 2.89 1.44
CA MET A 80 -10.87 2.08 0.30
C MET A 80 -10.34 2.62 -1.04
N ASP A 81 -10.36 3.94 -1.26
CA ASP A 81 -9.79 4.56 -2.47
C ASP A 81 -8.28 4.26 -2.59
N LEU A 82 -7.54 4.36 -1.48
CA LEU A 82 -6.12 4.02 -1.46
C LEU A 82 -5.88 2.55 -1.84
N LEU A 83 -6.71 1.63 -1.32
CA LEU A 83 -6.63 0.21 -1.69
C LEU A 83 -6.94 0.00 -3.17
N ASP A 84 -7.91 0.73 -3.73
CA ASP A 84 -8.24 0.64 -5.15
C ASP A 84 -7.07 1.05 -6.05
N ARG A 85 -6.30 2.06 -5.67
CA ARG A 85 -5.14 2.54 -6.44
C ARG A 85 -3.89 1.67 -6.30
N LEU A 86 -3.80 0.89 -5.22
CA LEU A 86 -2.68 -0.03 -4.97
C LEU A 86 -2.94 -1.42 -5.55
N LEU A 87 -4.17 -1.93 -5.41
CA LEU A 87 -4.57 -3.28 -5.81
C LEU A 87 -5.16 -3.27 -7.22
N VAL A 88 -4.26 -3.06 -8.18
CA VAL A 88 -4.50 -3.09 -9.62
C VAL A 88 -3.58 -4.10 -10.29
N TYR A 89 -4.06 -4.72 -11.38
CA TYR A 89 -3.27 -5.65 -12.18
C TYR A 89 -2.14 -4.95 -12.91
N ASP A 90 -2.49 -3.88 -13.62
CA ASP A 90 -1.54 -3.09 -14.39
C ASP A 90 -0.57 -2.36 -13.45
N HIS A 91 0.69 -2.75 -13.52
CA HIS A 91 1.73 -2.23 -12.66
C HIS A 91 2.12 -0.79 -13.02
N ASP A 92 1.87 -0.35 -14.26
CA ASP A 92 2.21 1.01 -14.70
C ASP A 92 1.28 2.07 -14.09
N ILE A 93 0.03 1.69 -13.79
CA ILE A 93 -0.97 2.59 -13.18
C ILE A 93 -1.03 2.46 -11.66
N ARG A 94 -0.32 1.48 -11.10
CA ARG A 94 -0.25 1.27 -9.65
C ARG A 94 0.42 2.47 -9.00
N PHE A 95 -0.19 2.96 -7.93
CA PHE A 95 0.40 4.03 -7.14
C PHE A 95 1.81 3.69 -6.67
N THR A 96 2.74 4.60 -6.96
CA THR A 96 4.08 4.59 -6.37
C THR A 96 4.01 4.90 -4.88
N ALA A 97 5.07 4.56 -4.14
CA ALA A 97 5.14 4.88 -2.71
C ALA A 97 4.96 6.39 -2.44
N ARG A 98 5.53 7.24 -3.29
CA ARG A 98 5.41 8.71 -3.18
C ARG A 98 3.96 9.17 -3.38
N GLU A 99 3.25 8.62 -4.35
CA GLU A 99 1.84 8.95 -4.61
C GLU A 99 0.94 8.43 -3.49
N ALA A 100 1.18 7.21 -3.01
CA ALA A 100 0.47 6.65 -1.87
C ALA A 100 0.64 7.52 -0.61
N MET A 101 1.86 7.97 -0.31
CA MET A 101 2.12 8.86 0.83
C MET A 101 1.43 10.24 0.72
N ALA A 102 1.19 10.71 -0.50
CA ALA A 102 0.50 11.97 -0.78
C ALA A 102 -1.04 11.83 -0.75
N HIS A 103 -1.57 10.61 -0.58
CA HIS A 103 -3.00 10.35 -0.59
C HIS A 103 -3.75 10.99 0.60
N PRO A 104 -5.00 11.47 0.43
CA PRO A 104 -5.83 12.04 1.50
C PRO A 104 -5.95 11.19 2.76
N PHE A 105 -5.90 9.86 2.59
CA PHE A 105 -5.91 8.91 3.71
C PHE A 105 -4.81 9.17 4.76
N PHE A 106 -3.67 9.76 4.36
CA PHE A 106 -2.57 10.09 5.26
C PHE A 106 -2.53 11.57 5.69
N ASP A 107 -3.56 12.38 5.39
CA ASP A 107 -3.59 13.81 5.72
C ASP A 107 -3.37 14.06 7.22
N GLU A 108 -4.11 13.35 8.08
CA GLU A 108 -4.00 13.46 9.54
C GLU A 108 -2.57 13.22 10.02
N VAL A 109 -1.96 12.13 9.56
CA VAL A 109 -0.57 11.77 9.90
C VAL A 109 0.42 12.82 9.37
N ARG A 110 0.21 13.37 8.16
CA ARG A 110 1.09 14.39 7.60
C ARG A 110 1.01 15.70 8.38
N GLU A 111 -0.17 16.11 8.81
CA GLU A 111 -0.33 17.30 9.63
C GLU A 111 0.29 17.13 11.02
N GLU A 112 0.12 15.97 11.67
CA GLU A 112 0.78 15.65 12.94
C GLU A 112 2.31 15.73 12.83
N VAL A 113 2.88 15.13 11.79
CA VAL A 113 4.33 15.15 11.55
C VAL A 113 4.82 16.57 11.29
N LYS A 114 4.08 17.38 10.50
CA LYS A 114 4.42 18.80 10.27
C LYS A 114 4.40 19.60 11.57
N MET A 115 3.39 19.41 12.42
CA MET A 115 3.30 20.10 13.70
C MET A 115 4.44 19.74 14.64
N GLU A 116 4.84 18.47 14.68
CA GLU A 116 5.95 18.00 15.50
C GLU A 116 7.30 18.56 15.01
N ILE A 117 7.53 18.57 13.70
CA ILE A 117 8.71 19.21 13.10
C ILE A 117 8.76 20.70 13.45
N GLN A 118 7.63 21.40 13.31
CA GLN A 118 7.54 22.82 13.64
C GLN A 118 7.83 23.08 15.12
N ARG A 119 7.31 22.23 16.02
CA ARG A 119 7.57 22.31 17.46
C ARG A 119 9.08 22.19 17.75
N ARG A 120 9.75 21.21 17.16
CA ARG A 120 11.20 21.00 17.33
C ARG A 120 12.02 22.17 16.78
N CYS A 121 11.71 22.66 15.59
CA CYS A 121 12.39 23.81 15.01
C CYS A 121 12.22 25.09 15.86
N ASN A 122 11.02 25.31 16.41
CA ASN A 122 10.77 26.46 17.30
C ASN A 122 11.54 26.35 18.61
N GLN A 123 11.64 25.15 19.20
CA GLN A 123 12.45 24.91 20.40
C GLN A 123 13.94 25.18 20.17
N GLN A 124 14.47 24.84 18.99
CA GLN A 124 15.86 25.13 18.63
C GLN A 124 16.12 26.63 18.42
N LYS A 125 15.19 27.38 17.81
CA LYS A 125 15.32 28.83 17.66
C LYS A 125 15.27 29.58 19.00
N ASN A 126 14.55 29.04 19.98
CA ASN A 126 14.47 29.62 21.33
C ASN A 126 15.66 29.25 22.22
N GLN A 127 16.51 28.30 21.83
CA GLN A 127 17.81 28.08 22.45
C GLN A 127 18.78 29.13 21.88
N GLN A 128 19.06 30.17 22.67
CA GLN A 128 19.96 31.26 22.29
C GLN A 128 21.27 30.72 21.67
N PRO A 129 21.78 31.29 20.57
CA PRO A 129 23.15 31.01 20.17
C PRO A 129 24.05 31.41 21.35
N MET A 130 24.91 30.48 21.80
CA MET A 130 25.93 30.72 22.83
C MET A 130 26.54 32.10 22.60
N LYS A 131 26.29 33.04 23.52
CA LYS A 131 26.98 34.33 23.54
C LYS A 131 28.46 34.06 23.84
N TRP A 132 29.27 33.93 22.80
CA TRP A 132 30.73 33.83 22.92
C TRP A 132 31.42 35.21 22.95
N GLU A 133 30.67 36.31 23.01
CA GLU A 133 31.22 37.65 23.21
C GLU A 133 31.22 37.98 24.72
N GLN A 134 32.30 38.28 25.46
CA GLN A 134 33.75 38.49 25.29
C GLN A 134 34.40 38.35 26.71
N PRO A 135 35.45 37.55 26.95
CA PRO A 135 35.98 37.28 28.32
C PRO A 135 37.07 38.18 28.96
N TRP A 136 37.50 39.36 28.45
CA TRP A 136 38.78 39.96 28.92
C TRP A 136 38.85 41.46 29.28
N ARG A 137 37.72 42.17 29.43
CA ARG A 137 37.76 43.63 29.73
C ARG A 137 37.73 44.04 31.22
N GLN A 138 38.10 43.15 32.15
CA GLN A 138 38.09 43.48 33.59
C GLN A 138 39.45 43.38 34.31
N TYR A 139 40.55 43.15 33.60
CA TYR A 139 41.88 42.95 34.21
C TYR A 139 42.99 43.93 33.76
N ASN A 140 42.65 45.13 33.29
CA ASN A 140 43.65 46.18 33.06
C ASN A 140 43.10 47.54 33.50
N GLY A 141 43.59 48.06 34.63
CA GLY A 141 43.27 49.39 35.15
C GLY A 141 43.49 49.48 36.65
#